data_AF-A0A0Q7MT34-F1
#
_entry.id   AF-A0A0Q7MT34-F1
#
_cell.length_a   1.000
_cell.length_b   1.000
_cell.length_c   1.000
_cell.angle_alpha   90.00
_cell.angle_beta   90.00
_cell.angle_gamma   90.00
#
_symmetry.space_group_name_H-M   'P 1'
#
loop_
_entity.id
_entity.type
_entity.pdbx_description
1 polymer ?
#
loop_
_entity_poly.entity_id
_entity_poly.type
_entity_poly.pdbx_seq_one_letter_code
_entity_poly.pdbx_strand_id
1 'polypeptide(L)'
;MKTFVSACVLTVMMALPAWSATVTNKDADAAVLVVVEGESRMEVAISAGGTESICPSGCFITTPSGDRVGLQGDETIEIVNGSAVFK
;
A
#
# COMPACT_ATOMS: atom_id res chain seq x y z
N MET A 1 57.45 -2.29 7.47
CA MET A 1 56.61 -1.10 7.28
C MET A 1 55.40 -1.50 6.45
N LYS A 2 54.20 -1.46 7.07
CA LYS A 2 52.82 -1.50 6.54
C LYS A 2 52.46 -2.55 5.47
N THR A 3 51.99 -3.70 5.94
CA THR A 3 51.10 -4.62 5.21
C THR A 3 49.72 -3.98 5.06
N PHE A 4 49.32 -3.71 3.82
CA PHE A 4 47.97 -3.31 3.45
C PHE A 4 47.05 -4.54 3.47
N VAL A 5 46.16 -4.62 4.46
CA VAL A 5 45.03 -5.57 4.44
C VAL A 5 43.77 -4.73 4.28
N SER A 6 43.34 -4.60 3.02
CA SER A 6 42.10 -3.95 2.64
C SER A 6 40.94 -4.93 2.90
N ALA A 7 40.23 -4.74 4.00
CA ALA A 7 39.02 -5.49 4.31
C ALA A 7 37.81 -4.78 3.67
N CYS A 8 37.41 -5.23 2.48
CA CYS A 8 36.12 -4.85 1.89
C CYS A 8 35.00 -5.56 2.64
N VAL A 9 34.34 -4.85 3.54
CA VAL A 9 33.11 -5.30 4.20
C VAL A 9 31.96 -5.11 3.21
N LEU A 10 31.45 -6.21 2.63
CA LEU A 10 30.20 -6.19 1.89
C LEU A 10 29.03 -6.10 2.88
N THR A 11 28.38 -4.94 2.94
CA THR A 11 27.11 -4.78 3.64
C THR A 11 25.98 -5.31 2.76
N VAL A 12 25.41 -6.44 3.16
CA VAL A 12 24.17 -6.97 2.56
C VAL A 12 23.01 -6.13 3.10
N MET A 13 22.44 -5.27 2.27
CA MET A 13 21.18 -4.59 2.59
C MET A 13 20.05 -5.62 2.55
N MET A 14 19.55 -6.02 3.72
CA MET A 14 18.33 -6.83 3.81
C MET A 14 17.13 -5.92 3.53
N ALA A 15 16.46 -6.11 2.40
CA ALA A 15 15.16 -5.51 2.16
C ALA A 15 14.14 -6.20 3.08
N LEU A 16 13.60 -5.48 4.06
CA LEU A 16 12.51 -5.98 4.90
C LEU A 16 11.24 -6.12 4.04
N PRO A 17 10.37 -7.10 4.34
CA PRO A 17 9.07 -7.20 3.67
C PRO A 17 8.27 -5.94 3.98
N ALA A 18 7.93 -5.18 2.94
CA ALA A 18 6.98 -4.09 3.05
C ALA A 18 5.59 -4.72 3.27
N TRP A 19 5.06 -4.63 4.48
CA TRP A 19 3.65 -4.91 4.73
C TRP A 19 2.85 -3.81 4.05
N SER A 20 1.95 -4.18 3.15
CA SER A 20 1.12 -3.26 2.39
C SER A 20 -0.34 -3.57 2.69
N ALA A 21 -1.14 -2.52 2.90
CA ALA A 21 -2.58 -2.68 3.04
C ALA A 21 -3.13 -3.32 1.76
N THR A 22 -4.05 -4.26 1.91
CA THR A 22 -4.64 -4.97 0.78
C THR A 22 -6.08 -4.53 0.59
N VAL A 23 -6.43 -4.07 -0.60
CA VAL A 23 -7.79 -3.63 -0.92
C VAL A 23 -8.38 -4.55 -1.97
N THR A 24 -9.55 -5.11 -1.67
CA THR A 24 -10.31 -5.95 -2.60
C THR A 24 -11.60 -5.26 -2.98
N ASN A 25 -11.82 -5.05 -4.27
CA ASN A 25 -13.09 -4.54 -4.77
C ASN A 25 -14.12 -5.68 -4.84
N LYS A 26 -15.15 -5.63 -4.00
CA LYS A 26 -16.26 -6.59 -4.03
C LYS A 26 -17.45 -6.10 -4.85
N ASP A 27 -17.38 -4.89 -5.38
CA ASP A 27 -18.42 -4.33 -6.22
C ASP A 27 -18.40 -4.92 -7.64
N ALA A 28 -19.55 -4.79 -8.30
CA ALA A 28 -19.73 -5.24 -9.68
C ALA A 28 -19.05 -4.29 -10.70
N ASP A 29 -18.74 -3.06 -10.28
CA ASP A 29 -18.12 -2.02 -11.09
C ASP A 29 -16.67 -1.76 -10.65
N ALA A 30 -15.88 -1.16 -11.53
CA ALA A 30 -14.52 -0.72 -11.18
C ALA A 30 -14.58 0.44 -10.17
N ALA A 31 -13.79 0.34 -9.11
CA ALA A 31 -13.69 1.35 -8.07
C ALA A 31 -12.38 2.13 -8.23
N VAL A 32 -12.46 3.47 -8.23
CA VAL A 32 -11.29 4.34 -8.24
C VAL A 32 -11.06 4.87 -6.83
N LEU A 33 -9.88 4.57 -6.30
CA LEU A 33 -9.44 5.01 -4.99
C LEU A 33 -8.39 6.10 -5.14
N VAL A 34 -8.54 7.15 -4.36
CA VAL A 34 -7.49 8.16 -4.24
C VAL A 34 -6.64 7.81 -3.04
N VAL A 35 -5.38 7.44 -3.28
CA VAL A 35 -4.42 7.08 -2.24
C VAL A 35 -3.49 8.25 -1.99
N VAL A 36 -3.36 8.66 -0.73
CA VAL A 36 -2.47 9.73 -0.29
C VAL A 36 -1.48 9.16 0.74
N GLU A 37 -0.20 9.09 0.36
CA GLU A 37 0.90 8.61 1.20
C GLU A 37 1.89 9.75 1.39
N GLY A 38 1.94 10.31 2.61
CA GLY A 38 2.72 11.53 2.88
C GLY A 38 2.26 12.71 2.01
N GLU A 39 3.17 13.22 1.18
CA GLU A 39 2.90 14.31 0.22
C GLU A 39 2.53 13.79 -1.19
N SER A 40 2.57 12.46 -1.39
CA SER A 40 2.22 11.85 -2.67
C SER A 40 0.74 11.54 -2.74
N ARG A 41 0.12 11.80 -3.89
CA ARG A 41 -1.27 11.44 -4.20
C ARG A 41 -1.29 10.67 -5.51
N MET A 42 -1.93 9.50 -5.51
CA MET A 42 -2.14 8.68 -6.69
C MET A 42 -3.58 8.19 -6.76
N GLU A 43 -4.03 7.85 -7.97
CA GLU A 43 -5.33 7.23 -8.19
C GLU A 43 -5.11 5.77 -8.59
N VAL A 44 -5.76 4.86 -7.86
CA VAL A 44 -5.67 3.42 -8.07
C VAL A 44 -7.04 2.92 -8.49
N ALA A 45 -7.13 2.43 -9.71
CA ALA A 45 -8.36 1.82 -10.22
C ALA A 45 -8.31 0.31 -9.97
N ILE A 46 -9.25 -0.20 -9.17
CA ILE A 46 -9.40 -1.63 -8.89
C ILE A 46 -10.58 -2.16 -9.69
N SER A 47 -10.31 -3.10 -10.58
CA SER A 47 -11.35 -3.78 -11.37
C SER A 47 -12.34 -4.51 -10.45
N ALA A 48 -13.56 -4.75 -10.93
CA ALA A 48 -14.57 -5.52 -10.19
C ALA A 48 -14.03 -6.90 -9.78
N GLY A 49 -14.14 -7.26 -8.51
CA GLY A 49 -13.56 -8.50 -7.96
C GLY A 49 -12.04 -8.51 -7.83
N GLY A 50 -11.36 -7.43 -8.20
CA GLY A 50 -9.90 -7.32 -8.16
C GLY A 50 -9.36 -7.06 -6.76
N THR A 51 -8.10 -7.44 -6.54
CA THR A 51 -7.36 -7.17 -5.31
C THR A 51 -6.06 -6.46 -5.66
N GLU A 52 -5.78 -5.36 -4.97
CA GLU A 52 -4.58 -4.56 -5.13
C GLU A 52 -3.95 -4.28 -3.77
N SER A 53 -2.62 -4.30 -3.70
CA SER A 53 -1.87 -3.92 -2.50
C SER A 53 -1.41 -2.48 -2.60
N ILE A 54 -1.79 -1.66 -1.61
CA ILE A 54 -1.46 -0.24 -1.53
C ILE A 54 -0.89 0.09 -0.15
N CYS A 55 -0.20 1.23 -0.03
CA CYS A 55 0.17 1.81 1.27
C CYS A 55 1.11 0.94 2.11
N PRO A 56 2.35 0.71 1.66
CA PRO A 56 3.36 -0.04 2.41
C PRO A 56 3.81 0.64 3.71
N SER A 57 3.59 1.95 3.84
CA SER A 57 4.00 2.75 5.01
C SER A 57 2.80 3.35 5.75
N GLY A 58 1.58 2.91 5.43
CA GLY A 58 0.33 3.56 5.82
C GLY A 58 -0.01 4.76 4.92
N CYS A 59 -1.30 5.04 4.77
CA CYS A 59 -1.80 6.08 3.86
C CYS A 59 -3.22 6.52 4.23
N PHE A 60 -3.72 7.54 3.54
CA PHE A 60 -5.14 7.88 3.53
C PHE A 60 -5.74 7.52 2.18
N ILE A 61 -6.77 6.69 2.18
CA ILE A 61 -7.57 6.42 0.98
C ILE A 61 -8.84 7.27 1.00
N THR A 62 -9.27 7.72 -0.17
CA THR A 62 -10.62 8.20 -0.40
C THR A 62 -11.34 7.19 -1.27
N THR A 63 -12.46 6.72 -0.77
CA THR A 63 -13.33 5.73 -1.42
C THR A 63 -14.26 6.38 -2.45
N PRO A 64 -14.86 5.60 -3.37
CA PRO A 64 -15.82 6.11 -4.34
C PRO A 64 -17.05 6.79 -3.71
N SER A 65 -17.47 6.38 -2.50
CA SER A 65 -18.53 7.05 -1.74
C SER A 65 -18.14 8.45 -1.25
N GLY A 66 -16.85 8.77 -1.27
CA GLY A 66 -16.27 10.00 -0.71
C GLY A 66 -15.75 9.84 0.72
N ASP A 67 -15.89 8.66 1.33
CA ASP A 67 -15.35 8.41 2.67
C ASP A 67 -13.83 8.41 2.65
N ARG A 68 -13.22 9.06 3.64
CA ARG A 68 -11.76 9.14 3.78
C ARG A 68 -11.30 8.31 4.97
N VAL A 69 -10.43 7.35 4.70
CA VAL A 69 -10.05 6.31 5.65
C VAL A 69 -8.52 6.26 5.76
N GLY A 70 -8.00 6.24 6.99
CA GLY A 70 -6.57 6.11 7.26
C GLY A 70 -6.19 4.64 7.50
N LEU A 71 -5.11 4.21 6.87
CA LEU A 71 -4.53 2.86 6.91
C LEU A 71 -3.12 2.91 7.47
N GLN A 72 -2.76 1.93 8.28
CA GLN A 72 -1.44 1.77 8.86
C GLN A 72 -0.52 0.90 7.99
N GLY A 73 -1.07 0.12 7.07
CA GLY A 73 -0.30 -0.63 6.06
C GLY A 73 -0.28 -2.15 6.26
N ASP A 74 -0.94 -2.66 7.29
CA ASP A 74 -1.12 -4.09 7.52
C ASP A 74 -2.60 -4.52 7.41
N GLU A 75 -3.51 -3.59 7.14
CA GLU A 75 -4.94 -3.88 7.09
C GLU A 75 -5.39 -4.52 5.77
N THR A 76 -6.42 -5.38 5.84
CA THR A 76 -7.15 -5.87 4.68
C THR A 76 -8.53 -5.21 4.63
N ILE A 77 -8.88 -4.65 3.48
CA ILE A 77 -10.07 -3.84 3.29
C ILE A 77 -10.82 -4.36 2.08
N GLU A 78 -12.14 -4.34 2.17
CA GLU A 78 -13.03 -4.63 1.06
C GLU A 78 -13.80 -3.37 0.67
N ILE A 79 -13.86 -3.05 -0.62
CA ILE A 79 -14.77 -2.01 -1.14
C ILE A 79 -16.11 -2.68 -1.39
N VAL A 80 -17.14 -2.23 -0.69
CA VAL A 80 -18.53 -2.72 -0.80
C VAL A 80 -19.46 -1.53 -0.92
N ASN A 81 -20.24 -1.50 -2.00
CA ASN A 81 -21.08 -0.38 -2.44
C ASN A 81 -20.34 0.97 -2.42
N GLY A 82 -19.07 0.97 -2.84
CA GLY A 82 -18.23 2.17 -2.86
C GLY A 82 -17.70 2.64 -1.50
N SER A 83 -17.99 1.94 -0.40
CA SER A 83 -17.45 2.22 0.94
C SER A 83 -16.38 1.20 1.33
N ALA A 84 -15.40 1.64 2.13
CA ALA A 84 -14.36 0.77 2.66
C ALA A 84 -14.84 0.04 3.93
N VAL A 85 -14.73 -1.29 3.94
CA VAL A 85 -15.06 -2.17 5.07
C VAL A 85 -13.78 -2.86 5.53
N PHE A 86 -13.42 -2.65 6.80
CA PHE A 86 -12.27 -3.30 7.43
C PHE A 86 -12.61 -4.72 7.87
N LYS A 87 -11.63 -5.62 7.78
CA LYS A 87 -11.76 -7.01 8.20
C LYS A 87 -10.81 -7.38 9.32
#